data_AF-A0A6G4VHQ6-F1
#
_entry.id   AF-A0A6G4VHQ6-F1
#
_cell.length_a   1.000
_cell.length_b   1.000
_cell.length_c   1.000
_cell.angle_alpha   90.00
_cell.angle_beta   90.00
_cell.angle_gamma   90.00
#
_symmetry.space_group_name_H-M   'P 1'
#
loop_
_entity.id
_entity.type
_entity.pdbx_description
1 polymer ?
#
loop_
_entity_poly.entity_id
_entity_poly.type
_entity_poly.pdbx_seq_one_letter_code
_entity_poly.pdbx_strand_id
1 'polypeptide(L)'
;RPHPPETAPLTPEEARTIASWDRDLDALTGELLRARESVTDVPLPTSLTASQMLRLAADPDAFAQELARPMPRPPQRAARRGTRFHAWVETRFEELRLPMLEPEELPGNEAEIADERDLEALKEAFERSAYAHRTPYRVEAPFQLEIAGRVVRGRIDAVYKDGDGDEATYEIVDWKTNRTRTADPLQLALYRLAWAEQHGVPLESVKAAFLYVRSGEIVRPENLPDRAALERLLLEEPSTDEPPDEHVTAGG
;
A
#
# COMPACT_ATOMS: atom_id res chain seq x y z
N ARG A 1 2.18 -3.11 64.98
CA ARG A 1 1.48 -2.39 63.89
C ARG A 1 2.28 -1.11 63.64
N PRO A 2 3.03 -0.95 62.53
CA PRO A 2 3.66 0.34 62.23
C PRO A 2 2.62 1.30 61.64
N HIS A 3 2.64 2.55 62.07
CA HIS A 3 1.92 3.66 61.44
C HIS A 3 2.55 3.99 60.07
N PRO A 4 1.77 4.36 59.05
CA PRO A 4 2.33 4.96 57.84
C PRO A 4 2.92 6.34 58.19
N PRO A 5 3.99 6.78 57.52
CA PRO A 5 4.54 8.12 57.74
C PRO A 5 3.52 9.18 57.33
N GLU A 6 3.17 10.08 58.26
CA GLU A 6 2.44 11.32 57.96
C GLU A 6 3.28 12.15 56.98
N THR A 7 2.68 12.48 55.83
CA THR A 7 3.28 13.42 54.89
C THR A 7 3.36 14.79 55.55
N ALA A 8 4.58 15.30 55.72
CA ALA A 8 4.82 16.64 56.26
C ALA A 8 4.06 17.69 55.43
N PRO A 9 3.48 18.74 56.06
CA PRO A 9 2.76 19.77 55.34
C PRO A 9 3.71 20.53 54.40
N LEU A 10 3.29 20.69 53.16
CA LEU A 10 4.04 21.42 52.12
C LEU A 10 4.34 22.84 52.58
N THR A 11 5.56 23.30 52.31
CA THR A 11 5.92 24.70 52.49
C THR A 11 5.13 25.59 51.51
N PRO A 12 4.92 26.88 51.82
CA PRO A 12 4.26 27.81 50.91
C PRO A 12 4.94 27.94 49.53
N GLU A 13 6.24 27.65 49.46
CA GLU A 13 7.01 27.66 48.21
C GLU A 13 6.77 26.40 47.38
N GLU A 14 6.74 25.22 48.01
CA GLU A 14 6.37 23.96 47.36
C GLU A 14 4.92 24.01 46.85
N ALA A 15 3.99 24.57 47.63
CA ALA A 15 2.60 24.74 47.22
C ALA A 15 2.45 25.66 46.00
N ARG A 16 3.24 26.74 45.90
CA ARG A 16 3.25 27.63 44.73
C ARG A 16 3.84 26.96 43.50
N THR A 17 4.89 26.15 43.68
CA THR A 17 5.53 25.40 42.60
C THR A 17 4.58 24.34 42.05
N ILE A 18 3.92 23.56 42.92
CA ILE A 18 2.91 22.57 42.51
C ILE A 18 1.76 23.24 41.78
N ALA A 19 1.22 24.35 42.31
CA ALA A 19 0.15 25.08 41.62
C ALA A 19 0.59 25.67 40.26
N SER A 20 1.88 25.94 40.05
CA SER A 20 2.41 26.32 38.75
C SER A 20 2.46 25.14 37.79
N TRP A 21 2.93 23.99 38.28
CA TRP A 21 2.96 22.76 37.50
C TRP A 21 1.56 22.29 37.10
N ASP A 22 0.56 22.43 37.97
CA ASP A 22 -0.83 22.12 37.65
C ASP A 22 -1.36 23.03 36.52
N ARG A 23 -1.07 24.33 36.57
CA ARG A 23 -1.45 25.26 35.48
C ARG A 23 -0.74 24.95 34.17
N ASP A 24 0.53 24.61 34.22
CA ASP A 24 1.30 24.23 33.03
C ASP A 24 0.79 22.92 32.44
N LEU A 25 0.42 21.96 33.29
CA LEU A 25 -0.20 20.69 32.90
C LEU A 25 -1.57 20.93 32.25
N ASP A 26 -2.43 21.75 32.87
CA ASP A 26 -3.75 22.12 32.33
C ASP A 26 -3.62 22.86 30.99
N ALA A 27 -2.63 23.74 30.84
CA ALA A 27 -2.37 24.44 29.60
C ALA A 27 -1.92 23.49 28.47
N LEU A 28 -0.99 22.57 28.77
CA LEU A 28 -0.53 21.56 27.81
C LEU A 28 -1.63 20.56 27.44
N THR A 29 -2.45 20.14 28.40
CA THR A 29 -3.63 19.30 28.16
C THR A 29 -4.65 20.04 27.29
N GLY A 30 -4.93 21.31 27.58
CA GLY A 30 -5.85 22.13 26.79
C GLY A 30 -5.35 22.44 25.37
N GLU A 31 -4.04 22.51 25.15
CA GLU A 31 -3.43 22.63 23.82
C GLU A 31 -3.52 21.31 23.05
N LEU A 32 -3.20 20.18 23.69
CA LEU A 32 -3.33 18.85 23.09
C LEU A 32 -4.78 18.54 22.69
N LEU A 33 -5.76 18.90 23.53
CA LEU A 33 -7.18 18.73 23.21
C LEU A 33 -7.58 19.55 21.99
N ARG A 34 -7.22 20.85 21.93
CA ARG A 34 -7.51 21.72 20.78
C ARG A 34 -6.82 21.28 19.49
N ALA A 35 -5.59 20.78 19.58
CA ALA A 35 -4.87 20.22 18.44
C ALA A 35 -5.51 18.92 17.92
N ARG A 36 -6.15 18.15 18.81
CA ARG A 36 -6.90 16.92 18.46
C ARG A 36 -8.30 17.22 17.91
N GLU A 37 -8.91 18.31 18.33
CA GLU A 37 -10.28 18.70 18.00
C GLU A 37 -10.43 19.27 16.57
N SER A 38 -9.35 19.73 15.93
CA SER A 38 -9.40 20.13 14.52
C SER A 38 -9.34 18.93 13.57
N VAL A 39 -10.38 18.08 13.59
CA VAL A 39 -10.58 17.07 12.55
C VAL A 39 -10.90 17.81 11.24
N THR A 40 -10.00 17.70 10.26
CA THR A 40 -10.26 18.23 8.92
C THR A 40 -10.68 17.06 8.03
N ASP A 41 -11.94 17.02 7.64
CA ASP A 41 -12.41 16.04 6.67
C ASP A 41 -11.75 16.28 5.30
N VAL A 42 -10.97 15.30 4.85
CA VAL A 42 -10.31 15.35 3.54
C VAL A 42 -11.11 14.50 2.56
N PRO A 43 -11.76 15.10 1.54
CA PRO A 43 -12.56 14.33 0.59
C PRO A 43 -11.65 13.41 -0.23
N LEU A 44 -11.99 12.12 -0.26
CA LEU A 44 -11.28 11.15 -1.11
C LEU A 44 -11.49 11.48 -2.60
N PRO A 45 -10.44 11.40 -3.44
CA PRO A 45 -10.57 11.57 -4.88
C PRO A 45 -11.55 10.58 -5.52
N THR A 46 -12.20 11.02 -6.60
CA THR A 46 -13.09 10.16 -7.41
C THR A 46 -12.36 9.05 -8.17
N SER A 47 -11.05 9.23 -8.40
CA SER A 47 -10.17 8.21 -8.96
C SER A 47 -8.96 7.97 -8.08
N LEU A 48 -8.69 6.71 -7.79
CA LEU A 48 -7.55 6.23 -7.02
C LEU A 48 -6.66 5.33 -7.88
N THR A 49 -5.35 5.40 -7.70
CA THR A 49 -4.47 4.33 -8.20
C THR A 49 -4.54 3.12 -7.27
N ALA A 50 -4.20 1.93 -7.78
CA ALA A 50 -4.06 0.72 -6.95
C ALA A 50 -3.19 0.98 -5.72
N SER A 51 -2.03 1.64 -5.88
CA SER A 51 -1.15 1.99 -4.76
C SER A 51 -1.74 3.02 -3.80
N GLN A 52 -2.66 3.89 -4.24
CA GLN A 52 -3.42 4.77 -3.34
C GLN A 52 -4.44 3.96 -2.54
N MET A 53 -5.14 3.01 -3.16
CA MET A 53 -6.08 2.13 -2.47
C MET A 53 -5.40 1.29 -1.39
N LEU A 54 -4.21 0.73 -1.67
CA LEU A 54 -3.44 0.00 -0.67
C LEU A 54 -3.01 0.88 0.51
N ARG A 55 -2.60 2.12 0.24
CA ARG A 55 -2.24 3.06 1.32
C ARG A 55 -3.44 3.47 2.15
N LEU A 56 -4.58 3.73 1.51
CA LEU A 56 -5.84 4.00 2.19
C LEU A 56 -6.23 2.83 3.10
N ALA A 57 -6.13 1.60 2.62
CA ALA A 57 -6.45 0.42 3.43
C ALA A 57 -5.46 0.16 4.58
N ALA A 58 -4.20 0.57 4.42
CA ALA A 58 -3.18 0.38 5.44
C ALA A 58 -3.29 1.41 6.59
N ASP A 59 -3.54 2.67 6.25
CA ASP A 59 -3.66 3.78 7.21
C ASP A 59 -4.47 4.94 6.58
N PRO A 60 -5.80 4.98 6.81
CA PRO A 60 -6.67 6.02 6.27
C PRO A 60 -6.28 7.43 6.72
N ASP A 61 -5.88 7.58 7.99
CA ASP A 61 -5.52 8.87 8.59
C ASP A 61 -4.22 9.41 7.99
N ALA A 62 -3.19 8.57 7.87
CA ALA A 62 -1.94 8.98 7.22
C ALA A 62 -2.15 9.29 5.74
N PHE A 63 -3.04 8.56 5.05
CA PHE A 63 -3.39 8.86 3.67
C PHE A 63 -4.13 10.19 3.54
N ALA A 64 -5.08 10.49 4.43
CA ALA A 64 -5.76 11.78 4.49
C ALA A 64 -4.79 12.95 4.75
N GLN A 65 -3.83 12.77 5.66
CA GLN A 65 -2.78 13.76 5.92
C GLN A 65 -1.90 14.00 4.69
N GLU A 66 -1.52 12.94 3.96
CA GLU A 66 -0.75 13.07 2.71
C GLU A 66 -1.53 13.82 1.63
N LEU A 67 -2.83 13.57 1.50
CA LEU A 67 -3.71 14.29 0.58
C LEU A 67 -3.84 15.77 0.95
N ALA A 68 -3.96 16.07 2.25
CA ALA A 68 -4.05 17.45 2.74
C ALA A 68 -2.73 18.22 2.58
N ARG A 69 -1.58 17.55 2.70
CA ARG A 69 -0.24 18.16 2.63
C ARG A 69 0.73 17.33 1.79
N PRO A 70 0.66 17.41 0.46
CA PRO A 70 1.54 16.65 -0.43
C PRO A 70 3.00 17.12 -0.29
N MET A 71 3.87 16.27 0.27
CA MET A 71 5.30 16.54 0.38
C MET A 71 6.08 15.92 -0.80
N PRO A 72 7.03 16.64 -1.43
CA PRO A 72 7.92 16.06 -2.42
C PRO A 72 8.73 14.92 -1.81
N ARG A 73 8.63 13.72 -2.37
CA ARG A 73 9.44 12.57 -1.95
C ARG A 73 10.72 12.50 -2.77
N PRO A 74 11.91 12.42 -2.16
CA PRO A 74 13.13 12.23 -2.92
C PRO A 74 13.08 10.87 -3.66
N PRO A 75 13.59 10.79 -4.90
CA PRO A 75 13.56 9.55 -5.65
C PRO A 75 14.42 8.49 -4.96
N GLN A 76 13.80 7.38 -4.57
CA GLN A 76 14.48 6.28 -3.89
C GLN A 76 15.12 5.32 -4.89
N ARG A 77 16.38 4.92 -4.68
CA ARG A 77 17.09 3.95 -5.56
C ARG A 77 16.32 2.65 -5.76
N ALA A 78 15.71 2.12 -4.69
CA ALA A 78 14.93 0.90 -4.75
C ALA A 78 13.70 1.02 -5.68
N ALA A 79 13.03 2.17 -5.67
CA ALA A 79 11.90 2.44 -6.56
C ALA A 79 12.35 2.53 -8.03
N ARG A 80 13.47 3.24 -8.30
CA ARG A 80 14.07 3.30 -9.64
C ARG A 80 14.42 1.92 -10.19
N ARG A 81 15.03 1.07 -9.36
CA ARG A 81 15.39 -0.31 -9.73
C ARG A 81 14.15 -1.14 -10.09
N GLY A 82 13.07 -1.04 -9.31
CA GLY A 82 11.81 -1.70 -9.61
C GLY A 82 11.26 -1.27 -10.97
N THR A 83 11.20 0.04 -11.23
CA THR A 83 10.73 0.58 -12.52
C THR A 83 11.59 0.10 -13.70
N ARG A 84 12.92 0.10 -13.57
CA ARG A 84 13.82 -0.38 -14.63
C ARG A 84 13.66 -1.88 -14.89
N PHE A 85 13.47 -2.67 -13.84
CA PHE A 85 13.20 -4.11 -13.98
C PHE A 85 11.90 -4.37 -14.73
N HIS A 86 10.80 -3.71 -14.35
CA HIS A 86 9.50 -3.85 -15.03
C HIS A 86 9.58 -3.47 -16.52
N ALA A 87 10.21 -2.33 -16.82
CA ALA A 87 10.45 -1.91 -18.21
C ALA A 87 11.26 -2.94 -19.01
N TRP A 88 12.30 -3.53 -18.42
CA TRP A 88 13.07 -4.59 -19.09
C TRP A 88 12.22 -5.84 -19.38
N VAL A 89 11.39 -6.28 -18.43
CA VAL A 89 10.52 -7.45 -18.65
C VAL A 89 9.47 -7.17 -19.73
N GLU A 90 8.89 -5.96 -19.74
CA GLU A 90 7.99 -5.50 -20.80
C GLU A 90 8.66 -5.60 -22.17
N THR A 91 9.84 -4.96 -22.34
CA THR A 91 10.60 -5.01 -23.60
C THR A 91 10.92 -6.45 -24.04
N ARG A 92 11.38 -7.30 -23.12
CA ARG A 92 11.70 -8.72 -23.42
C ARG A 92 10.50 -9.46 -24.02
N PHE A 93 9.30 -9.26 -23.48
CA PHE A 93 8.10 -9.95 -23.97
C PHE A 93 7.41 -9.24 -25.15
N GLU A 94 7.70 -7.96 -25.37
CA GLU A 94 7.34 -7.23 -26.60
C GLU A 94 8.20 -7.64 -27.80
N GLU A 95 9.52 -7.79 -27.62
CA GLU A 95 10.45 -8.27 -28.66
C GLU A 95 10.13 -9.70 -29.12
N LEU A 96 9.56 -10.53 -28.25
CA LEU A 96 9.03 -11.84 -28.65
C LEU A 96 7.80 -11.75 -29.57
N ARG A 97 7.20 -10.56 -29.76
CA ARG A 97 6.03 -10.31 -30.60
C ARG A 97 6.35 -9.51 -31.87
N LEU A 98 7.53 -8.90 -32.03
CA LEU A 98 7.92 -8.06 -33.18
C LEU A 98 9.40 -8.27 -33.58
N PRO A 99 9.81 -8.09 -34.86
CA PRO A 99 11.21 -8.12 -35.25
C PRO A 99 11.98 -6.93 -34.66
N MET A 100 13.18 -7.22 -34.12
CA MET A 100 13.94 -6.40 -33.17
C MET A 100 14.45 -5.04 -33.68
N LEU A 101 14.51 -4.07 -32.75
CA LEU A 101 15.40 -2.90 -32.78
C LEU A 101 16.15 -2.86 -31.44
N GLU A 102 17.46 -3.03 -31.47
CA GLU A 102 18.32 -3.01 -30.27
C GLU A 102 18.44 -1.59 -29.70
N PRO A 103 18.40 -1.39 -28.37
CA PRO A 103 18.66 -0.09 -27.76
C PRO A 103 20.18 0.15 -27.58
N GLU A 104 20.66 1.30 -28.04
CA GLU A 104 22.02 1.79 -27.79
C GLU A 104 22.21 2.17 -26.30
N GLU A 105 23.20 1.58 -25.63
CA GLU A 105 23.57 1.93 -24.24
C GLU A 105 24.54 3.13 -24.19
N LEU A 106 24.22 4.16 -23.40
CA LEU A 106 25.10 5.29 -23.07
C LEU A 106 25.74 5.10 -21.69
N PRO A 107 27.03 5.45 -21.47
CA PRO A 107 27.74 5.17 -20.23
C PRO A 107 27.38 6.16 -19.10
N GLY A 108 27.25 5.63 -17.88
CA GLY A 108 26.81 6.36 -16.68
C GLY A 108 27.71 6.19 -15.44
N ASN A 109 27.63 7.12 -14.47
CA ASN A 109 28.50 7.33 -13.29
C ASN A 109 28.54 6.19 -12.23
N GLU A 110 29.38 6.28 -11.19
CA GLU A 110 29.55 5.22 -10.15
C GLU A 110 28.25 4.80 -9.42
N ALA A 111 27.28 5.70 -9.24
CA ALA A 111 25.98 5.36 -8.67
C ALA A 111 25.09 4.59 -9.68
N GLU A 112 25.21 4.93 -10.96
CA GLU A 112 24.56 4.23 -12.07
C GLU A 112 25.17 2.84 -12.28
N ILE A 113 26.49 2.67 -12.11
CA ILE A 113 27.16 1.37 -12.20
C ILE A 113 26.68 0.39 -11.11
N ALA A 114 26.48 0.87 -9.88
CA ALA A 114 25.96 0.03 -8.80
C ALA A 114 24.50 -0.39 -9.06
N ASP A 115 23.67 0.53 -9.54
CA ASP A 115 22.28 0.27 -9.90
C ASP A 115 22.18 -0.70 -11.10
N GLU A 116 23.13 -0.64 -12.05
CA GLU A 116 23.20 -1.54 -13.21
C GLU A 116 23.54 -2.98 -12.81
N ARG A 117 24.55 -3.17 -11.95
CA ARG A 117 24.88 -4.51 -11.43
C ARG A 117 23.71 -5.13 -10.66
N ASP A 118 22.98 -4.31 -9.92
CA ASP A 118 21.81 -4.72 -9.15
C ASP A 118 20.62 -5.09 -10.06
N LEU A 119 20.49 -4.41 -11.20
CA LEU A 119 19.51 -4.71 -12.24
C LEU A 119 19.87 -6.00 -12.97
N GLU A 120 21.14 -6.19 -13.35
CA GLU A 120 21.61 -7.40 -14.03
C GLU A 120 21.37 -8.65 -13.16
N ALA A 121 21.67 -8.56 -11.87
CA ALA A 121 21.36 -9.62 -10.92
C ALA A 121 19.85 -9.92 -10.82
N LEU A 122 18.97 -8.93 -11.04
CA LEU A 122 17.53 -9.16 -11.11
C LEU A 122 17.12 -9.85 -12.41
N LYS A 123 17.73 -9.49 -13.54
CA LYS A 123 17.49 -10.15 -14.84
C LYS A 123 17.87 -11.63 -14.76
N GLU A 124 19.10 -11.93 -14.32
CA GLU A 124 19.58 -13.31 -14.13
C GLU A 124 18.72 -14.10 -13.13
N ALA A 125 18.21 -13.45 -12.09
CA ALA A 125 17.32 -14.09 -11.13
C ALA A 125 15.93 -14.37 -11.70
N PHE A 126 15.38 -13.42 -12.46
CA PHE A 126 14.12 -13.62 -13.18
C PHE A 126 14.22 -14.76 -14.18
N GLU A 127 15.32 -14.84 -14.94
CA GLU A 127 15.58 -15.87 -15.95
C GLU A 127 15.58 -17.30 -15.42
N ARG A 128 15.88 -17.47 -14.12
CA ARG A 128 15.83 -18.76 -13.43
C ARG A 128 14.45 -19.09 -12.86
N SER A 129 13.50 -18.16 -12.94
CA SER A 129 12.14 -18.34 -12.42
C SER A 129 11.27 -19.14 -13.39
N ALA A 130 10.23 -19.80 -12.86
CA ALA A 130 9.25 -20.52 -13.66
C ALA A 130 8.53 -19.62 -14.70
N TYR A 131 8.50 -18.30 -14.48
CA TYR A 131 7.81 -17.35 -15.33
C TYR A 131 8.66 -16.82 -16.49
N ALA A 132 9.99 -16.97 -16.44
CA ALA A 132 10.86 -16.54 -17.54
C ALA A 132 10.71 -17.39 -18.81
N HIS A 133 10.24 -18.63 -18.67
CA HIS A 133 10.03 -19.56 -19.78
C HIS A 133 8.56 -19.69 -20.19
N ARG A 134 7.64 -19.00 -19.50
CA ARG A 134 6.22 -18.94 -19.87
C ARG A 134 5.97 -17.67 -20.68
N THR A 135 5.21 -17.79 -21.76
CA THR A 135 4.77 -16.62 -22.53
C THR A 135 3.53 -16.01 -21.86
N PRO A 136 3.58 -14.77 -21.37
CA PRO A 136 2.43 -14.10 -20.80
C PRO A 136 1.37 -13.80 -21.87
N TYR A 137 0.10 -13.94 -21.49
CA TYR A 137 -1.04 -13.52 -22.31
C TYR A 137 -1.04 -11.99 -22.47
N ARG A 138 -0.77 -11.27 -21.38
CA ARG A 138 -0.56 -9.81 -21.33
C ARG A 138 0.54 -9.46 -20.33
N VAL A 139 1.28 -8.40 -20.62
CA VAL A 139 2.26 -7.76 -19.73
C VAL A 139 1.86 -6.29 -19.61
N GLU A 140 2.07 -5.69 -18.42
CA GLU A 140 1.73 -4.29 -18.13
C GLU A 140 0.28 -3.94 -18.50
N ALA A 141 -0.64 -4.88 -18.23
CA ALA A 141 -2.03 -4.79 -18.67
C ALA A 141 -2.76 -3.69 -17.88
N PRO A 142 -3.23 -2.61 -18.54
CA PRO A 142 -3.97 -1.56 -17.86
C PRO A 142 -5.35 -2.07 -17.44
N PHE A 143 -5.80 -1.62 -16.27
CA PHE A 143 -7.16 -1.88 -15.80
C PHE A 143 -7.81 -0.63 -15.23
N GLN A 144 -9.13 -0.64 -15.26
CA GLN A 144 -10.00 0.28 -14.53
C GLN A 144 -11.11 -0.53 -13.89
N LEU A 145 -11.36 -0.28 -12.61
CA LEU A 145 -12.34 -0.99 -11.82
C LEU A 145 -13.17 0.00 -11.01
N GLU A 146 -14.48 -0.11 -11.12
CA GLU A 146 -15.41 0.71 -10.33
C GLU A 146 -15.80 -0.01 -9.05
N ILE A 147 -15.48 0.57 -7.90
CA ILE A 147 -15.79 0.05 -6.56
C ILE A 147 -16.35 1.19 -5.73
N ALA A 148 -17.52 0.98 -5.10
CA ALA A 148 -18.15 1.96 -4.21
C ALA A 148 -18.23 3.38 -4.83
N GLY A 149 -18.63 3.47 -6.11
CA GLY A 149 -18.77 4.73 -6.85
C GLY A 149 -17.44 5.44 -7.18
N ARG A 150 -16.31 4.77 -7.02
CA ARG A 150 -14.96 5.31 -7.30
C ARG A 150 -14.25 4.46 -8.34
N VAL A 151 -13.42 5.12 -9.15
CA VAL A 151 -12.62 4.44 -10.19
C VAL A 151 -11.22 4.15 -9.67
N VAL A 152 -10.90 2.88 -9.48
CA VAL A 152 -9.56 2.40 -9.17
C VAL A 152 -8.84 2.02 -10.47
N ARG A 153 -7.67 2.59 -10.71
CA ARG A 153 -6.86 2.36 -11.92
C ARG A 153 -5.47 1.83 -11.60
N GLY A 154 -4.91 1.03 -12.49
CA GLY A 154 -3.56 0.52 -12.34
C GLY A 154 -3.09 -0.29 -13.54
N ARG A 155 -1.97 -0.99 -13.34
CA ARG A 155 -1.42 -1.95 -14.29
C ARG A 155 -1.17 -3.27 -13.56
N ILE A 156 -1.46 -4.36 -14.25
CA ILE A 156 -1.15 -5.72 -13.83
C ILE A 156 0.15 -6.11 -14.54
N ASP A 157 1.19 -6.45 -13.78
CA ASP A 157 2.53 -6.73 -14.33
C ASP A 157 2.48 -7.84 -15.37
N ALA A 158 1.87 -8.98 -15.05
CA ALA A 158 1.65 -10.05 -16.02
C ALA A 158 0.38 -10.85 -15.77
N VAL A 159 -0.20 -11.31 -16.88
CA VAL A 159 -1.32 -12.25 -16.89
C VAL A 159 -0.95 -13.43 -17.76
N TYR A 160 -1.05 -14.64 -17.21
CA TYR A 160 -0.92 -15.90 -17.92
C TYR A 160 -2.31 -16.48 -18.15
N LYS A 161 -2.49 -17.20 -19.26
CA LYS A 161 -3.75 -17.85 -19.62
C LYS A 161 -3.46 -19.32 -19.90
N ASP A 162 -4.23 -20.21 -19.29
CA ASP A 162 -4.20 -21.65 -19.56
C ASP A 162 -5.58 -22.09 -20.07
N GLY A 163 -5.62 -22.74 -21.24
CA GLY A 163 -6.87 -23.15 -21.91
C GLY A 163 -7.51 -22.06 -22.78
N ASP A 164 -8.65 -22.39 -23.39
CA ASP A 164 -9.41 -21.53 -24.29
C ASP A 164 -10.93 -21.63 -24.03
N GLY A 165 -11.68 -20.65 -24.53
CA GLY A 165 -13.13 -20.57 -24.33
C GLY A 165 -13.52 -20.34 -22.86
N ASP A 166 -14.69 -20.87 -22.49
CA ASP A 166 -15.29 -20.68 -21.16
C ASP A 166 -14.54 -21.43 -20.04
N GLU A 167 -13.66 -22.38 -20.41
CA GLU A 167 -12.80 -23.13 -19.47
C GLU A 167 -11.44 -22.47 -19.26
N ALA A 168 -11.19 -21.32 -19.90
CA ALA A 168 -9.93 -20.61 -19.75
C ALA A 168 -9.71 -20.17 -18.30
N THR A 169 -8.52 -20.47 -17.78
CA THR A 169 -8.07 -20.00 -16.47
C THR A 169 -6.96 -18.98 -16.63
N TYR A 170 -6.87 -18.06 -15.69
CA TYR A 170 -5.91 -16.98 -15.70
C TYR A 170 -5.07 -17.01 -14.42
N GLU A 171 -3.79 -16.67 -14.53
CA GLU A 171 -2.90 -16.46 -13.39
C GLU A 171 -2.30 -15.07 -13.49
N ILE A 172 -2.68 -14.20 -12.57
CA ILE A 172 -2.11 -12.88 -12.40
C ILE A 172 -0.81 -13.01 -11.59
N VAL A 173 0.25 -12.40 -12.08
CA VAL A 173 1.55 -12.39 -11.42
C VAL A 173 2.01 -10.96 -11.24
N ASP A 174 2.38 -10.63 -10.01
CA ASP A 174 3.02 -9.36 -9.66
C ASP A 174 4.47 -9.62 -9.25
N TRP A 175 5.41 -8.90 -9.88
CA TRP A 175 6.84 -9.10 -9.67
C TRP A 175 7.38 -8.15 -8.61
N LYS A 176 7.87 -8.73 -7.51
CA LYS A 176 8.50 -8.01 -6.40
C LYS A 176 10.02 -8.09 -6.50
N THR A 177 10.66 -6.92 -6.58
CA THR A 177 12.13 -6.76 -6.63
C THR A 177 12.76 -6.48 -5.26
N ASN A 178 11.93 -6.31 -4.22
CA ASN A 178 12.37 -6.16 -2.83
C ASN A 178 12.78 -7.52 -2.23
N ARG A 179 13.57 -7.48 -1.15
CA ARG A 179 14.07 -8.68 -0.45
C ARG A 179 13.10 -9.20 0.61
N THR A 180 12.30 -8.33 1.18
CA THR A 180 11.38 -8.64 2.30
C THR A 180 9.97 -8.89 1.77
N ARG A 181 9.30 -9.93 2.31
CA ARG A 181 7.91 -10.28 1.98
C ARG A 181 6.92 -9.32 2.64
N THR A 182 6.86 -8.10 2.14
CA THR A 182 5.96 -7.06 2.65
C THR A 182 4.86 -6.73 1.65
N ALA A 183 4.63 -7.60 0.65
CA ALA A 183 3.59 -7.36 -0.33
C ALA A 183 2.22 -7.59 0.31
N ASP A 184 1.35 -6.60 0.22
CA ASP A 184 -0.01 -6.67 0.71
C ASP A 184 -0.87 -7.54 -0.22
N PRO A 185 -1.46 -8.66 0.25
CA PRO A 185 -2.35 -9.50 -0.53
C PRO A 185 -3.53 -8.74 -1.15
N LEU A 186 -3.95 -7.63 -0.57
CA LEU A 186 -5.00 -6.76 -1.10
C LEU A 186 -4.73 -6.33 -2.54
N GLN A 187 -3.45 -6.17 -2.91
CA GLN A 187 -3.04 -5.82 -4.27
C GLN A 187 -3.47 -6.89 -5.28
N LEU A 188 -3.23 -8.17 -4.96
CA LEU A 188 -3.62 -9.28 -5.83
C LEU A 188 -5.14 -9.45 -5.87
N ALA A 189 -5.84 -9.20 -4.76
CA ALA A 189 -7.29 -9.22 -4.72
C ALA A 189 -7.89 -8.20 -5.69
N LEU A 190 -7.36 -6.97 -5.67
CA LEU A 190 -7.75 -5.90 -6.59
C LEU A 190 -7.50 -6.28 -8.05
N TYR A 191 -6.31 -6.78 -8.37
CA TYR A 191 -5.96 -7.17 -9.74
C TYR A 191 -6.81 -8.32 -10.25
N ARG A 192 -7.07 -9.31 -9.40
CA ARG A 192 -7.94 -10.45 -9.70
C ARG A 192 -9.35 -9.99 -10.02
N LEU A 193 -9.92 -9.12 -9.19
CA LEU A 193 -11.26 -8.58 -9.41
C LEU A 193 -11.32 -7.73 -10.70
N ALA A 194 -10.34 -6.85 -10.89
CA ALA A 194 -10.26 -6.00 -12.07
C ALA A 194 -10.20 -6.82 -13.36
N TRP A 195 -9.37 -7.87 -13.39
CA TRP A 195 -9.27 -8.74 -14.55
C TRP A 195 -10.56 -9.50 -14.83
N ALA A 196 -11.16 -10.08 -13.78
CA ALA A 196 -12.39 -10.86 -13.87
C ALA A 196 -13.54 -10.03 -14.46
N GLU A 197 -13.77 -8.83 -13.94
CA GLU A 197 -14.86 -7.96 -14.39
C GLU A 197 -14.62 -7.40 -15.79
N GLN A 198 -13.40 -6.94 -16.08
CA GLN A 198 -13.07 -6.37 -17.38
C GLN A 198 -13.21 -7.38 -18.52
N HIS A 199 -12.97 -8.67 -18.26
CA HIS A 199 -13.05 -9.74 -19.26
C HIS A 199 -14.31 -10.59 -19.15
N GLY A 200 -15.19 -10.32 -18.18
CA GLY A 200 -16.42 -11.08 -17.96
C GLY A 200 -16.19 -12.55 -17.61
N VAL A 201 -15.10 -12.86 -16.89
CA VAL A 201 -14.76 -14.23 -16.49
C VAL A 201 -15.07 -14.46 -15.00
N PRO A 202 -15.40 -15.70 -14.58
CA PRO A 202 -15.65 -15.99 -13.17
C PRO A 202 -14.42 -15.70 -12.31
N LEU A 203 -14.61 -15.13 -11.11
CA LEU A 203 -13.48 -14.75 -10.25
C LEU A 203 -12.62 -15.96 -9.84
N GLU A 204 -13.24 -17.13 -9.70
CA GLU A 204 -12.62 -18.40 -9.39
C GLU A 204 -11.70 -18.93 -10.50
N SER A 205 -11.88 -18.47 -11.75
CA SER A 205 -10.99 -18.84 -12.86
C SER A 205 -9.70 -18.00 -12.87
N VAL A 206 -9.62 -16.95 -12.04
CA VAL A 206 -8.48 -16.04 -11.95
C VAL A 206 -7.71 -16.28 -10.66
N LYS A 207 -6.54 -16.90 -10.78
CA LYS A 207 -5.56 -17.07 -9.70
C LYS A 207 -4.63 -15.87 -9.64
N ALA A 208 -3.96 -15.67 -8.50
CA ALA A 208 -3.00 -14.58 -8.33
C ALA A 208 -1.81 -15.00 -7.48
N ALA A 209 -0.62 -14.51 -7.82
CA ALA A 209 0.62 -14.81 -7.13
C ALA A 209 1.60 -13.62 -7.12
N PHE A 210 2.42 -13.55 -6.07
CA PHE A 210 3.62 -12.72 -6.06
C PHE A 210 4.82 -13.57 -6.47
N LEU A 211 5.68 -13.02 -7.34
CA LEU A 211 7.02 -13.55 -7.58
C LEU A 211 8.05 -12.62 -6.95
N TYR A 212 8.77 -13.12 -5.95
CA TYR A 212 9.92 -12.42 -5.39
C TYR A 212 11.15 -12.72 -6.23
N VAL A 213 11.44 -11.86 -7.20
CA VAL A 213 12.40 -12.09 -8.29
C VAL A 213 13.78 -12.52 -7.76
N ARG A 214 14.27 -11.85 -6.71
CA ARG A 214 15.61 -12.13 -6.15
C ARG A 214 15.72 -13.54 -5.55
N SER A 215 14.68 -14.03 -4.90
CA SER A 215 14.67 -15.36 -4.29
C SER A 215 14.13 -16.44 -5.24
N GLY A 216 13.44 -16.05 -6.33
CA GLY A 216 12.71 -16.96 -7.20
C GLY A 216 11.44 -17.53 -6.54
N GLU A 217 11.07 -17.03 -5.36
CA GLU A 217 9.95 -17.56 -4.60
C GLU A 217 8.61 -17.08 -5.17
N ILE A 218 7.66 -18.01 -5.24
CA ILE A 218 6.28 -17.73 -5.64
C ILE A 218 5.38 -17.87 -4.42
N VAL A 219 4.74 -16.77 -4.02
CA VAL A 219 3.78 -16.74 -2.91
C VAL A 219 2.38 -16.62 -3.48
N ARG A 220 1.51 -17.54 -3.10
CA ARG A 220 0.08 -17.57 -3.48
C ARG A 220 -0.76 -17.35 -2.23
N PRO A 221 -1.18 -16.11 -1.93
CA PRO A 221 -2.03 -15.85 -0.77
C PRO A 221 -3.36 -16.59 -0.92
N GLU A 222 -3.76 -17.28 0.15
CA GLU A 222 -5.08 -17.87 0.26
C GLU A 222 -6.09 -16.81 0.73
N ASN A 223 -7.38 -17.01 0.45
CA ASN A 223 -8.47 -16.17 0.94
C ASN A 223 -8.35 -14.67 0.61
N LEU A 224 -7.92 -14.35 -0.60
CA LEU A 224 -7.90 -12.97 -1.10
C LEU A 224 -9.30 -12.33 -1.03
N PRO A 225 -9.41 -11.08 -0.53
CA PRO A 225 -10.66 -10.33 -0.44
C PRO A 225 -11.52 -10.39 -1.71
N ASP A 226 -12.83 -10.47 -1.49
CA ASP A 226 -13.84 -10.37 -2.55
C ASP A 226 -14.25 -8.91 -2.79
N ARG A 227 -15.15 -8.70 -3.75
CA ARG A 227 -15.68 -7.37 -4.08
C ARG A 227 -16.27 -6.67 -2.86
N ALA A 228 -17.10 -7.36 -2.08
CA ALA A 228 -17.76 -6.77 -0.93
C ALA A 228 -16.75 -6.32 0.15
N ALA A 229 -15.66 -7.08 0.35
CA ALA A 229 -14.57 -6.69 1.23
C ALA A 229 -13.83 -5.45 0.74
N LEU A 230 -13.57 -5.35 -0.58
CA LEU A 230 -12.96 -4.16 -1.17
C LEU A 230 -13.87 -2.93 -1.11
N GLU A 231 -15.19 -3.10 -1.25
CA GLU A 231 -16.17 -2.02 -1.10
C GLU A 231 -16.22 -1.50 0.33
N ARG A 232 -16.16 -2.36 1.34
CA ARG A 232 -16.13 -1.94 2.77
C ARG A 232 -14.95 -1.02 3.07
N LEU A 233 -13.76 -1.30 2.52
CA LEU A 233 -12.58 -0.44 2.70
C LEU A 233 -12.77 0.99 2.16
N LEU A 234 -13.69 1.20 1.22
CA LEU A 234 -14.00 2.52 0.66
C LEU A 234 -15.25 3.17 1.28
N LEU A 235 -16.05 2.38 1.99
CA LEU A 235 -17.30 2.78 2.62
C LEU A 235 -17.17 2.99 4.13
N GLU A 236 -16.08 2.52 4.76
CA GLU A 236 -15.73 2.88 6.14
C GLU A 236 -15.48 4.39 6.21
N GLU A 237 -16.56 5.14 6.41
CA GLU A 237 -16.49 6.48 6.98
C GLU A 237 -15.88 6.36 8.38
N PRO A 238 -15.02 7.30 8.81
CA PRO A 238 -14.45 7.25 10.14
C PRO A 238 -15.60 7.17 11.14
N SER A 239 -15.69 6.05 11.85
CA SER A 239 -16.70 5.82 12.87
C SER A 239 -16.57 6.96 13.89
N THR A 240 -17.55 7.86 13.88
CA THR A 240 -17.72 8.86 14.94
C THR A 240 -18.21 8.13 16.19
N ASP A 241 -17.34 7.33 16.79
CA ASP A 241 -17.59 6.73 18.11
C ASP A 241 -17.17 7.78 19.14
N GLU A 242 -17.99 8.82 19.27
CA GLU A 242 -17.97 9.71 20.42
C GLU A 242 -18.96 9.12 21.43
N PRO A 243 -18.50 8.59 22.58
CA PRO A 243 -19.42 8.18 23.63
C PRO A 243 -20.14 9.44 24.14
N PRO A 244 -21.46 9.39 24.41
CA PRO A 244 -22.17 10.55 24.92
C PRO A 244 -21.59 10.92 26.29
N ASP A 245 -21.13 12.16 26.40
CA ASP A 245 -20.79 12.78 27.68
C ASP A 245 -22.01 12.69 28.61
N GLU A 246 -21.92 11.82 29.62
CA GLU A 246 -22.85 11.84 30.74
C GLU A 246 -22.61 13.13 31.53
N HIS A 247 -23.39 14.15 31.19
CA HIS A 247 -23.64 15.30 32.05
C HIS A 247 -24.12 14.81 33.42
N VAL A 248 -23.21 14.76 34.40
CA VAL A 248 -23.58 14.69 35.82
C VAL A 248 -24.18 16.03 36.19
N THR A 249 -25.52 16.04 36.26
CA THR A 249 -26.33 17.08 36.87
C THR A 249 -25.96 17.29 38.34
N ALA A 250 -25.88 18.56 38.72
CA ALA A 250 -25.72 19.06 40.08
C ALA A 250 -26.77 18.51 41.07
N GLY A 251 -26.36 18.36 42.33
CA GLY A 251 -27.29 18.30 43.46
C GLY A 251 -26.61 17.92 44.78
N GLY A 252 -26.69 18.82 45.78
CA GLY A 252 -26.49 18.49 47.19
C GLY A 252 -25.65 19.48 47.98
#